data_AF-A0A6I4YGJ3-F1
#
_entry.id   AF-A0A6I4YGJ3-F1
#
_cell.length_a   1.000
_cell.length_b   1.000
_cell.length_c   1.000
_cell.angle_alpha   90.00
_cell.angle_beta   90.00
_cell.angle_gamma   90.00
#
_symmetry.space_group_name_H-M   'P 1'
#
loop_
_entity.id
_entity.type
_entity.pdbx_description
1 polymer ?
#
loop_
_entity_poly.entity_id
_entity_poly.type
_entity_poly.pdbx_seq_one_letter_code
_entity_poly.pdbx_strand_id
1 'polypeptide(L)'
;MRWELRCPPSGREVNVWFDELPSEFVVGVGSPEPLIAASLTVSSCIVAISQWFPFNNCQAALIGGQFQADESGEFRVAWPVRFADDVSVSETRSGLTVGLPREFRTAVEQGLLAEQLHPSGVLTLTVWAHDQIGSSPLSFRTAAQSLLRLIKQRERDENSVQHGAWWVNPLKR
;
A
#
# COMPACT_ATOMS: atom_id res chain seq x y z
N MET A 1 -9.51 7.10 -6.67
CA MET A 1 -10.63 6.16 -6.87
C MET A 1 -10.57 5.10 -5.77
N ARG A 2 -11.69 4.83 -5.09
CA ARG A 2 -11.81 3.84 -4.02
C ARG A 2 -12.68 2.66 -4.45
N TRP A 3 -12.23 1.45 -4.17
CA TRP A 3 -13.00 0.22 -4.29
C TRP A 3 -13.19 -0.41 -2.93
N GLU A 4 -14.37 -0.99 -2.70
CA GLU A 4 -14.72 -1.67 -1.47
C GLU A 4 -15.34 -3.03 -1.80
N LEU A 5 -14.79 -4.09 -1.22
CA LEU A 5 -15.29 -5.44 -1.35
C LEU A 5 -15.73 -5.95 0.03
N ARG A 6 -17.01 -6.33 0.12
CA ARG A 6 -17.60 -6.97 1.29
C ARG A 6 -17.92 -8.42 0.98
N CYS A 7 -17.42 -9.35 1.79
CA CYS A 7 -17.66 -10.79 1.61
C CYS A 7 -18.55 -11.36 2.73
N PRO A 8 -19.88 -11.21 2.68
CA PRO A 8 -20.80 -11.91 3.60
C PRO A 8 -20.83 -13.43 3.28
N PRO A 9 -21.03 -14.32 4.27
CA PRO A 9 -21.28 -14.07 5.70
C PRO A 9 -19.99 -13.88 6.52
N SER A 10 -18.81 -13.91 5.88
CA SER A 10 -17.52 -13.87 6.56
C SER A 10 -17.17 -12.51 7.19
N GLY A 11 -17.98 -11.48 6.92
CA GLY A 11 -17.77 -10.10 7.36
C GLY A 11 -16.43 -9.51 6.95
N ARG A 12 -15.70 -10.10 6.00
CA ARG A 12 -14.42 -9.54 5.53
C ARG A 12 -14.66 -8.28 4.73
N GLU A 13 -13.84 -7.27 4.99
CA GLU A 13 -13.86 -6.00 4.27
C GLU A 13 -12.48 -5.73 3.68
N VAL A 14 -12.42 -5.39 2.40
CA VAL A 14 -11.20 -4.96 1.74
C VAL A 14 -11.47 -3.64 1.06
N ASN A 15 -10.68 -2.62 1.39
CA ASN A 15 -10.72 -1.34 0.71
C ASN A 15 -9.43 -1.13 -0.07
N VAL A 16 -9.55 -0.62 -1.28
CA VAL A 16 -8.41 -0.27 -2.13
C VAL A 16 -8.57 1.17 -2.57
N TRP A 17 -7.51 1.96 -2.46
CA TRP A 17 -7.44 3.31 -2.98
C TRP A 17 -6.38 3.38 -4.08
N PHE A 18 -6.70 4.02 -5.19
CA PHE A 18 -5.76 4.36 -6.25
C PHE A 18 -5.80 5.85 -6.54
N ASP A 19 -4.66 6.44 -6.87
CA ASP A 19 -4.48 7.86 -7.20
C ASP A 19 -4.88 8.82 -6.06
N GLU A 20 -5.29 8.28 -4.90
CA GLU A 20 -5.63 8.99 -3.68
C GLU A 20 -5.22 8.14 -2.46
N LEU A 21 -4.88 8.78 -1.35
CA LEU A 21 -4.58 8.14 -0.08
C LEU A 21 -5.66 8.49 0.95
N PRO A 22 -5.98 7.59 1.89
CA PRO A 22 -6.84 7.94 3.01
C PRO A 22 -6.08 8.89 3.95
N SER A 23 -6.38 10.19 3.81
CA SER A 23 -5.63 11.31 4.40
C SER A 23 -5.40 11.22 5.90
N GLU A 24 -6.34 10.63 6.63
CA GLU A 24 -6.33 10.45 8.07
C GLU A 24 -5.29 9.42 8.56
N PHE A 25 -4.76 8.60 7.64
CA PHE A 25 -3.75 7.58 7.94
C PHE A 25 -2.40 7.87 7.26
N VAL A 26 -2.24 9.06 6.68
CA VAL A 26 -0.97 9.48 6.07
C VAL A 26 0.02 9.86 7.15
N VAL A 27 1.18 9.21 7.15
CA VAL A 27 2.33 9.51 8.00
C VAL A 27 3.44 10.15 7.19
N GLY A 28 4.15 11.09 7.83
CA GLY A 28 5.34 11.69 7.25
C GLY A 28 6.44 10.65 7.05
N VAL A 29 6.96 10.59 5.83
CA VAL A 29 8.18 9.83 5.52
C VAL A 29 9.34 10.81 5.59
N GLY A 30 10.49 10.35 6.09
CA GLY A 30 11.72 11.08 5.89
C GLY A 30 11.97 11.21 4.40
N SER A 31 12.71 12.25 4.00
CA SER A 31 13.17 12.30 2.62
C SER A 31 13.84 10.96 2.31
N PRO A 32 13.36 10.21 1.29
CA PRO A 32 14.11 9.05 0.84
C PRO A 32 15.54 9.53 0.56
N GLU A 33 16.54 8.72 0.92
CA GLU A 33 17.90 9.05 0.52
C GLU A 33 17.89 9.34 -0.99
N PRO A 34 18.42 10.48 -1.45
CA PRO A 34 18.43 10.81 -2.87
C PRO A 34 19.28 9.77 -3.57
N LEU A 35 18.62 8.77 -4.14
CA LEU A 35 19.26 7.70 -4.88
C LEU A 35 19.65 8.27 -6.25
N ILE A 36 20.93 8.61 -6.34
CA ILE A 36 21.79 8.57 -7.52
C ILE A 36 21.00 8.48 -8.83
N ALA A 37 20.75 9.63 -9.45
CA ALA A 37 20.56 9.82 -10.89
C ALA A 37 20.01 8.61 -11.69
N ALA A 38 18.82 8.10 -11.35
CA ALA A 38 18.04 7.30 -12.29
C ALA A 38 17.38 8.28 -13.28
N SER A 39 17.84 8.27 -14.53
CA SER A 39 17.74 9.43 -15.42
C SER A 39 16.34 9.72 -15.98
N LEU A 40 15.33 8.90 -15.73
CA LEU A 40 13.93 9.20 -16.07
C LEU A 40 12.97 8.44 -15.14
N THR A 41 12.00 9.16 -14.57
CA THR A 41 10.80 8.54 -13.99
C THR A 41 9.92 8.05 -15.14
N VAL A 42 9.64 6.75 -15.17
CA VAL A 42 8.88 6.13 -16.27
C VAL A 42 7.36 6.24 -16.01
N SER A 43 6.96 6.02 -14.76
CA SER A 43 5.57 6.16 -14.31
C SER A 43 5.53 6.36 -12.80
N SER A 44 4.36 6.75 -12.29
CA SER A 44 4.14 6.83 -10.85
C SER A 44 2.69 6.50 -10.53
N CYS A 45 2.47 5.78 -9.43
CA CYS A 45 1.13 5.49 -8.94
C CYS A 45 1.05 5.66 -7.43
N ILE A 46 -0.15 5.99 -6.96
CA ILE A 46 -0.48 6.09 -5.54
C ILE A 46 -1.46 4.97 -5.24
N VAL A 47 -1.17 4.16 -4.22
CA VAL A 47 -2.02 3.03 -3.87
C VAL A 47 -2.03 2.78 -2.36
N ALA A 48 -3.20 2.43 -1.82
CA ALA A 48 -3.36 1.93 -0.46
C ALA A 48 -4.33 0.76 -0.44
N ILE A 49 -4.16 -0.14 0.53
CA ILE A 49 -5.06 -1.26 0.77
C ILE A 49 -5.30 -1.45 2.26
N SER A 50 -6.57 -1.62 2.64
CA SER A 50 -6.98 -2.06 3.97
C SER A 50 -7.61 -3.45 3.90
N GLN A 51 -7.38 -4.25 4.93
CA GLN A 51 -8.02 -5.55 5.08
C GLN A 51 -8.56 -5.68 6.50
N TRP A 52 -9.84 -6.04 6.63
CA TRP A 52 -10.52 -6.29 7.91
C TRP A 52 -11.05 -7.72 7.99
N PHE A 53 -10.77 -8.41 9.11
CA PHE A 53 -11.15 -9.80 9.34
C PHE A 53 -11.83 -9.98 10.72
N PRO A 54 -13.15 -10.24 10.77
CA PRO A 54 -13.89 -10.24 12.05
C PRO A 54 -13.60 -11.42 12.99
N PHE A 55 -13.11 -12.55 12.50
CA PHE A 55 -13.09 -13.81 13.27
C PHE A 55 -11.78 -14.13 14.01
N ASN A 56 -10.73 -13.30 13.92
CA ASN A 56 -9.37 -13.71 14.33
C ASN A 56 -8.70 -12.88 15.45
N ASN A 57 -9.41 -12.05 16.21
CA ASN A 57 -8.79 -11.09 17.17
C ASN A 57 -7.71 -10.17 16.55
N CYS A 58 -7.59 -10.16 15.22
CA CYS A 58 -6.49 -9.55 14.47
C CYS A 58 -7.10 -8.76 13.33
N GLN A 59 -7.47 -7.51 13.61
CA GLN A 59 -8.65 -6.98 12.96
C GLN A 59 -8.36 -6.07 11.77
N ALA A 60 -7.19 -5.42 11.65
CA ALA A 60 -6.92 -4.59 10.49
C ALA A 60 -5.44 -4.50 10.11
N ALA A 61 -5.17 -4.44 8.80
CA ALA A 61 -3.93 -3.89 8.27
C ALA A 61 -4.29 -2.88 7.20
N LEU A 62 -3.83 -1.64 7.37
CA LEU A 62 -3.86 -0.62 6.34
C LEU A 62 -2.42 -0.26 6.00
N ILE A 63 -2.09 -0.36 4.72
CA ILE A 63 -0.78 0.06 4.20
C ILE A 63 -0.97 0.79 2.88
N GLY A 64 -0.09 1.72 2.55
CA GLY A 64 -0.12 2.41 1.28
C GLY A 64 1.04 3.36 1.08
N GLY A 65 1.15 3.89 -0.13
CA GLY A 65 2.27 4.73 -0.49
C GLY A 65 2.22 5.20 -1.93
N GLN A 66 3.30 5.87 -2.32
CA GLN A 66 3.57 6.27 -3.70
C GLN A 66 4.68 5.38 -4.26
N PHE A 67 4.43 4.78 -5.40
CA PHE A 67 5.45 4.09 -6.19
C PHE A 67 5.90 4.99 -7.35
N GLN A 68 7.21 5.05 -7.56
CA GLN A 68 7.83 5.72 -8.69
C GLN A 68 8.68 4.72 -9.45
N ALA A 69 8.28 4.40 -10.67
CA ALA A 69 9.00 3.48 -11.54
C ALA A 69 10.25 4.16 -12.11
N ASP A 70 11.33 3.39 -12.19
CA ASP A 70 12.59 3.80 -12.80
C ASP A 70 13.19 2.67 -13.67
N GLU A 71 14.33 2.92 -14.30
CA GLU A 71 15.05 1.95 -15.13
C GLU A 71 16.20 1.25 -14.37
N SER A 72 16.23 1.33 -13.04
CA SER A 72 17.36 0.83 -12.24
C SER A 72 17.49 -0.70 -12.23
N GLY A 73 16.42 -1.43 -12.54
CA GLY A 73 16.30 -2.87 -12.34
C GLY A 73 16.14 -3.28 -10.87
N GLU A 74 16.06 -2.33 -9.94
CA GLU A 74 16.01 -2.59 -8.50
C GLU A 74 14.67 -2.15 -7.90
N PHE A 75 14.14 -2.97 -6.99
CA PHE A 75 12.98 -2.60 -6.19
C PHE A 75 13.42 -2.15 -4.79
N ARG A 76 13.09 -0.92 -4.44
CA ARG A 76 13.50 -0.29 -3.17
C ARG A 76 12.29 0.17 -2.38
N VAL A 77 12.37 0.09 -1.06
CA VAL A 77 11.29 0.46 -0.15
C VAL A 77 11.77 1.55 0.79
N ALA A 78 11.18 2.74 0.71
CA ALA A 78 11.41 3.84 1.64
C ALA A 78 10.38 3.79 2.77
N TRP A 79 10.88 3.68 4.01
CA TRP A 79 10.07 3.56 5.22
C TRP A 79 9.75 4.92 5.85
N PRO A 80 8.60 5.07 6.52
CA PRO A 80 8.30 6.28 7.26
C PRO A 80 9.31 6.51 8.39
N VAL A 81 9.56 7.79 8.72
CA VAL A 81 10.44 8.16 9.84
C VAL A 81 9.84 7.80 11.19
N ARG A 82 8.50 7.75 11.27
CA ARG A 82 7.78 7.40 12.50
C ARG A 82 7.38 5.93 12.46
N PHE A 83 8.23 5.08 13.03
CA PHE A 83 7.78 3.80 13.59
C PHE A 83 7.01 4.11 14.89
N ALA A 84 6.00 3.32 15.21
CA ALA A 84 5.01 3.62 16.25
C ALA A 84 5.53 3.60 17.70
N ASP A 85 6.81 3.91 17.95
CA ASP A 85 7.32 4.09 19.32
C ASP A 85 6.80 5.40 19.96
N ASP A 86 6.28 6.35 19.16
CA ASP A 86 5.79 7.68 19.61
C ASP A 86 4.42 8.09 19.00
N VAL A 87 3.49 7.16 18.78
CA VAL A 87 2.17 7.52 18.20
C VAL A 87 1.09 7.61 19.28
N SER A 88 0.61 8.83 19.52
CA SER A 88 -0.60 9.12 20.27
C SER A 88 -1.80 8.45 19.63
N VAL A 89 -2.57 7.70 20.42
CA VAL A 89 -3.88 7.14 20.05
C VAL A 89 -4.67 8.17 19.26
N SER A 90 -4.81 7.97 17.96
CA SER A 90 -5.79 8.71 17.18
C SER A 90 -7.14 8.08 17.52
N GLU A 91 -8.00 8.79 18.24
CA GLU A 91 -9.42 8.47 18.38
C GLU A 91 -10.16 8.70 17.05
N THR A 92 -9.61 8.18 15.95
CA THR A 92 -10.33 8.09 14.68
C THR A 92 -11.52 7.16 14.86
N ARG A 93 -12.68 7.55 14.32
CA ARG A 93 -13.99 6.86 14.37
C ARG A 93 -13.98 5.33 14.10
N SER A 94 -12.88 4.79 13.60
CA SER A 94 -12.69 3.40 13.18
C SER A 94 -11.93 2.49 14.17
N GLY A 95 -11.43 3.00 15.31
CA GLY A 95 -10.67 2.16 16.25
C GLY A 95 -9.28 1.74 15.74
N LEU A 96 -8.76 2.44 14.73
CA LEU A 96 -7.42 2.22 14.17
C LEU A 96 -6.41 3.22 14.74
N THR A 97 -5.22 2.73 15.04
CA THR A 97 -4.04 3.53 15.42
C THR A 97 -3.16 3.73 14.19
N VAL A 98 -2.70 4.96 13.99
CA VAL A 98 -1.82 5.35 12.88
C VAL A 98 -0.38 4.88 13.13
N GLY A 99 0.33 4.48 12.09
CA GLY A 99 1.73 4.06 12.15
C GLY A 99 1.91 2.55 12.08
N LEU A 100 3.16 2.12 11.92
CA LEU A 100 3.56 0.72 11.87
C LEU A 100 4.35 0.36 13.14
N PRO A 101 3.78 -0.46 14.04
CA PRO A 101 4.53 -1.06 15.12
C PRO A 101 5.73 -1.86 14.59
N ARG A 102 6.89 -1.70 15.25
CA ARG A 102 8.18 -2.23 14.77
C ARG A 102 8.14 -3.74 14.55
N GLU A 103 7.39 -4.46 15.36
CA GLU A 103 7.18 -5.91 15.28
C GLU A 103 6.54 -6.37 13.96
N PHE A 104 5.80 -5.50 13.26
CA PHE A 104 5.16 -5.83 11.99
C PHE A 104 6.03 -5.54 10.77
N ARG A 105 7.16 -4.83 10.94
CA ARG A 105 8.07 -4.50 9.84
C ARG A 105 8.51 -5.73 9.06
N THR A 106 8.99 -6.77 9.74
CA THR A 106 9.42 -8.03 9.12
C THR A 106 8.31 -8.68 8.30
N ALA A 107 7.06 -8.60 8.77
CA ALA A 107 5.93 -9.19 8.08
C ALA A 107 5.60 -8.45 6.77
N VAL A 108 5.67 -7.12 6.80
CA VAL A 108 5.53 -6.29 5.59
C VAL A 108 6.65 -6.59 4.62
N GLU A 109 7.91 -6.61 5.07
CA GLU A 109 9.07 -6.93 4.23
C GLU A 109 8.90 -8.28 3.54
N GLN A 110 8.51 -9.31 4.29
CA GLN A 110 8.22 -10.63 3.73
C GLN A 110 7.08 -10.62 2.72
N GLY A 111 6.06 -9.77 2.89
CA GLY A 111 4.96 -9.63 1.95
C GLY A 111 5.38 -8.95 0.65
N LEU A 112 6.18 -7.89 0.73
CA LEU A 112 6.75 -7.19 -0.43
C LEU A 112 7.78 -8.07 -1.17
N LEU A 113 8.47 -8.97 -0.47
CA LEU A 113 9.43 -9.89 -1.08
C LEU A 113 8.80 -11.24 -1.52
N ALA A 114 7.50 -11.44 -1.31
CA ALA A 114 6.83 -12.71 -1.61
C ALA A 114 6.70 -13.03 -3.10
N GLU A 115 6.83 -12.02 -3.96
CA GLU A 115 6.66 -12.16 -5.41
C GLU A 115 8.03 -12.39 -6.09
N GLN A 116 8.09 -13.25 -7.12
CA GLN A 116 9.34 -13.58 -7.82
C GLN A 116 9.86 -12.45 -8.72
N LEU A 117 8.95 -11.58 -9.19
CA LEU A 117 9.26 -10.48 -10.10
C LEU A 117 8.80 -9.17 -9.46
N HIS A 118 9.75 -8.31 -9.16
CA HIS A 118 9.49 -6.97 -8.61
C HIS A 118 9.51 -5.92 -9.73
N PRO A 119 8.72 -4.84 -9.58
CA PRO A 119 8.85 -3.69 -10.46
C PRO A 119 10.14 -2.92 -10.14
N SER A 120 10.70 -2.25 -11.14
CA SER A 120 11.89 -1.40 -10.95
C SER A 120 11.43 -0.03 -10.45
N GLY A 121 11.96 0.41 -9.31
CA GLY A 121 11.60 1.70 -8.74
C GLY A 121 11.60 1.76 -7.22
N VAL A 122 11.05 2.87 -6.72
CA VAL A 122 10.99 3.16 -5.28
C VAL A 122 9.54 3.20 -4.82
N LEU A 123 9.19 2.32 -3.87
CA LEU A 123 7.94 2.39 -3.12
C LEU A 123 8.16 3.18 -1.83
N THR A 124 7.58 4.37 -1.75
CA THR A 124 7.59 5.23 -0.57
C THR A 124 6.31 5.01 0.23
N LEU A 125 6.43 4.35 1.37
CA LEU A 125 5.26 3.95 2.17
C LEU A 125 4.86 5.08 3.12
N THR A 126 3.74 5.73 2.82
CA THR A 126 3.23 6.92 3.51
C THR A 126 1.94 6.67 4.27
N VAL A 127 1.31 5.50 4.16
CA VAL A 127 0.04 5.19 4.85
C VAL A 127 0.18 3.92 5.66
N TRP A 128 -0.17 4.01 6.95
CA TRP A 128 -0.10 2.90 7.87
C TRP A 128 -1.14 3.04 8.97
N ALA A 129 -1.94 1.99 9.18
CA ALA A 129 -2.74 1.89 10.39
C ALA A 129 -2.90 0.42 10.81
N HIS A 130 -3.06 0.24 12.11
CA HIS A 130 -3.28 -1.03 12.78
C HIS A 130 -4.47 -0.92 13.74
N ASP A 131 -5.00 -2.05 14.19
CA ASP A 131 -6.13 -2.06 15.12
C ASP A 131 -5.64 -1.83 16.56
N GLN A 132 -6.46 -1.16 17.39
CA GLN A 132 -6.22 -0.96 18.82
C GLN A 132 -6.27 -2.27 19.63
N ILE A 133 -7.13 -3.21 19.24
CA ILE A 133 -7.31 -4.51 19.89
C ILE A 133 -6.21 -5.50 19.44
N GLY A 134 -5.51 -5.17 18.37
CA GLY A 134 -4.35 -5.91 17.88
C GLY A 134 -4.45 -6.22 16.38
N SER A 135 -3.30 -6.14 15.71
CA SER A 135 -3.12 -6.59 14.34
C SER A 135 -2.25 -7.85 14.30
N SER A 136 -2.45 -8.70 13.28
CA SER A 136 -1.57 -9.85 13.07
C SER A 136 -0.45 -9.54 12.08
N PRO A 137 0.75 -10.13 12.27
CA PRO A 137 1.78 -10.15 11.23
C PRO A 137 1.26 -10.70 9.89
N LEU A 138 0.38 -11.70 9.92
CA LEU A 138 -0.20 -12.29 8.71
C LEU A 138 -1.05 -11.29 7.91
N SER A 139 -1.82 -10.44 8.59
CA SER A 139 -2.62 -9.38 7.94
C SER A 139 -1.71 -8.38 7.24
N PHE A 140 -0.64 -7.92 7.90
CA PHE A 140 0.32 -7.01 7.28
C PHE A 140 1.07 -7.63 6.11
N ARG A 141 1.49 -8.89 6.23
CA ARG A 141 2.12 -9.63 5.13
C ARG A 141 1.20 -9.74 3.91
N THR A 142 -0.07 -10.07 4.16
CA THR A 142 -1.06 -10.25 3.09
C THR A 142 -1.40 -8.93 2.42
N ALA A 143 -1.57 -7.86 3.20
CA ALA A 143 -1.76 -6.52 2.68
C ALA A 143 -0.57 -6.06 1.82
N ALA A 144 0.67 -6.29 2.29
CA ALA A 144 1.91 -5.97 1.57
C ALA A 144 2.01 -6.70 0.23
N GLN A 145 1.72 -8.00 0.22
CA GLN A 145 1.68 -8.77 -1.01
C GLN A 145 0.61 -8.25 -1.99
N SER A 146 -0.59 -7.94 -1.49
CA SER A 146 -1.66 -7.37 -2.30
C SER A 146 -1.30 -5.99 -2.86
N LEU A 147 -0.68 -5.12 -2.07
CA LEU A 147 -0.21 -3.80 -2.50
C LEU A 147 0.75 -3.91 -3.69
N LEU A 148 1.75 -4.79 -3.60
CA LEU A 148 2.71 -5.02 -4.68
C LEU A 148 2.03 -5.52 -5.96
N ARG A 149 1.05 -6.41 -5.85
CA ARG A 149 0.29 -6.89 -7.01
C ARG A 149 -0.51 -5.78 -7.67
N LEU A 150 -1.09 -4.86 -6.90
CA LEU A 150 -1.81 -3.71 -7.43
C LEU A 150 -0.89 -2.73 -8.17
N ILE A 151 0.31 -2.49 -7.64
CA ILE A 151 1.34 -1.67 -8.32
C ILE A 151 1.69 -2.27 -9.67
N LYS A 152 2.05 -3.56 -9.70
CA LYS A 152 2.40 -4.28 -10.94
C LYS A 152 1.27 -4.29 -11.95
N GLN A 153 0.02 -4.44 -11.49
CA GLN A 153 -1.14 -4.37 -12.38
C GLN A 153 -1.27 -2.97 -12.98
N ARG A 154 -1.10 -1.92 -12.18
CA ARG A 154 -1.21 -0.53 -12.64
C ARG A 154 -0.14 -0.18 -13.67
N GLU A 155 1.11 -0.60 -13.45
CA GLU A 155 2.18 -0.39 -14.43
C GLU A 155 1.90 -1.11 -15.75
N ARG A 156 1.33 -2.32 -15.70
CA ARG A 156 0.93 -3.05 -16.92
C ARG A 156 -0.18 -2.32 -17.67
N ASP A 157 -1.16 -1.79 -16.95
CA ASP A 157 -2.28 -1.06 -17.55
C ASP A 157 -1.78 0.23 -18.22
N GLU A 158 -0.90 1.00 -17.56
CA GLU A 158 -0.30 2.22 -18.10
C GLU A 158 0.59 1.94 -19.31
N ASN A 159 1.44 0.91 -19.24
CA ASN A 159 2.27 0.49 -20.37
C ASN A 159 1.42 0.00 -21.56
N SER A 160 0.31 -0.69 -21.29
CA SER A 160 -0.62 -1.14 -22.36
C SER A 160 -1.33 0.04 -23.04
N VAL A 161 -1.65 1.10 -22.30
CA VAL A 161 -2.19 2.35 -22.86
C VAL A 161 -1.14 3.05 -23.72
N GLN A 162 0.13 3.07 -23.30
CA GLN A 162 1.22 3.71 -24.04
C GLN A 162 1.65 2.94 -25.31
N HIS A 163 1.60 1.60 -25.29
CA HIS A 163 2.04 0.75 -26.40
C HIS A 163 0.94 0.43 -27.43
N GLY A 164 -0.26 0.97 -27.25
CA GLY A 164 -1.35 0.91 -28.22
C GLY A 164 -2.52 0.05 -27.75
N ALA A 165 -3.56 0.70 -27.21
CA ALA A 165 -4.91 0.16 -27.22
C ALA A 165 -5.96 1.29 -27.16
N TRP A 166 -6.58 1.56 -28.30
CA TRP A 166 -7.82 2.32 -28.39
C TRP A 166 -8.94 1.54 -27.69
N TRP A 167 -9.11 1.72 -26.38
CA TRP A 167 -10.33 1.28 -25.70
C TRP A 167 -11.36 2.41 -25.79
N VAL A 168 -12.40 2.16 -26.58
CA VAL A 168 -13.60 2.99 -26.64
C VAL A 168 -14.21 3.06 -25.24
N ASN A 169 -14.36 4.28 -24.75
CA ASN A 169 -15.01 4.66 -23.50
C ASN A 169 -16.37 3.92 -23.34
N PRO A 170 -16.56 3.04 -22.33
CA PRO A 170 -17.90 2.57 -22.01
C PRO A 170 -18.62 3.64 -21.18
N LEU A 171 -19.33 4.49 -21.92
CA LEU A 171 -20.60 5.15 -21.57
C LEU A 171 -20.73 5.79 -20.18
N LYS A 172 -20.67 7.13 -20.16
CA LYS A 172 -21.45 7.94 -19.23
C LYS A 172 -22.96 7.62 -19.41
N ARG A 173 -23.65 7.31 -18.32
CA ARG A 173 -25.08 7.57 -18.15
C ARG A 173 -25.27 8.40 -16.89
#